data_AF-A0AA47BSP1-F1
#
_entry.id   AF-A0AA47BSP1-F1
#
_cell.length_a   1.000
_cell.length_b   1.000
_cell.length_c   1.000
_cell.angle_alpha   90.00
_cell.angle_beta   90.00
_cell.angle_gamma   90.00
#
_symmetry.space_group_name_H-M   'P 1'
#
loop_
_entity.id
_entity.type
_entity.pdbx_description
1 polymer ?
#
loop_
_entity_poly.entity_id
_entity_poly.type
_entity_poly.pdbx_seq_one_letter_code
_entity_poly.pdbx_strand_id
1 'polypeptide(L)'
;MRTRTTSMVLGILLCQLLAAQEQTIEELYLQGDIKTMMMKAEAESSDRNFKMSALEKIEKMIADGSASDNTQIVDILSNLASESVSSIAREQGYILNDYPEVRREAVRLLGLIGSNRTTYELGRVLLNDPEPMVTSEAILAITSIDDNEDRVLRDQLIYRAMRRQTVLTRDNRLASIFISSVEAIVQRDLDKINPLLLAEVVRIAEAGSGYNHAVRKQASGLLRDFQNL
;
A
#
# COMPACT_ATOMS: atom_id res chain seq x y z
N MET A 1 -59.51 -35.64 6.80
CA MET A 1 -58.26 -36.44 6.90
C MET A 1 -57.16 -35.99 5.92
N ARG A 2 -57.07 -34.70 5.54
CA ARG A 2 -56.18 -34.22 4.44
C ARG A 2 -55.28 -33.03 4.78
N THR A 3 -55.18 -32.64 6.06
CA THR A 3 -54.47 -31.43 6.52
C THR A 3 -53.19 -31.72 7.31
N ARG A 4 -52.87 -32.98 7.59
CA ARG A 4 -51.67 -33.36 8.36
C ARG A 4 -50.41 -33.51 7.50
N THR A 5 -50.54 -33.80 6.22
CA THR A 5 -49.39 -34.03 5.33
C THR A 5 -48.74 -32.74 4.84
N THR A 6 -49.50 -31.66 4.64
CA THR A 6 -48.98 -30.36 4.19
C THR A 6 -48.17 -29.63 5.27
N SER A 7 -48.56 -29.74 6.54
CA SER A 7 -47.82 -29.12 7.65
C SER A 7 -46.48 -29.80 7.93
N MET A 8 -46.33 -31.09 7.59
CA MET A 8 -45.11 -31.85 7.82
C MET A 8 -44.06 -31.56 6.74
N VAL A 9 -44.48 -31.40 5.48
CA VAL A 9 -43.58 -31.02 4.38
C VAL A 9 -43.09 -29.56 4.54
N LEU A 10 -43.96 -28.65 5.01
CA LEU A 10 -43.56 -27.26 5.28
C LEU A 10 -42.57 -27.15 6.46
N GLY A 11 -42.74 -27.98 7.50
CA GLY A 11 -41.80 -28.04 8.63
C GLY A 11 -40.43 -28.60 8.26
N ILE A 12 -40.37 -29.60 7.37
CA ILE A 12 -39.11 -30.17 6.88
C ILE A 12 -38.39 -29.18 5.94
N LEU A 13 -39.12 -28.44 5.10
CA LEU A 13 -38.54 -27.39 4.25
C LEU A 13 -37.99 -26.22 5.10
N LEU A 14 -38.67 -25.88 6.21
CA LEU A 14 -38.24 -24.83 7.12
C LEU A 14 -37.01 -25.24 7.95
N CYS A 15 -36.90 -26.52 8.34
CA CYS A 15 -35.71 -27.05 9.00
C CYS A 15 -34.48 -27.10 8.07
N GLN A 16 -34.66 -27.34 6.77
CA GLN A 16 -33.56 -27.30 5.80
C GLN A 16 -33.06 -25.87 5.52
N LEU A 17 -33.90 -24.85 5.71
CA LEU A 17 -33.46 -23.44 5.65
C LEU A 17 -32.79 -22.95 6.96
N LEU A 18 -33.02 -23.63 8.08
CA LEU A 18 -32.48 -23.28 9.42
C LEU A 18 -31.20 -24.05 9.78
N ALA A 19 -30.78 -25.01 8.97
CA ALA A 19 -29.45 -25.59 9.04
C ALA A 19 -28.42 -24.61 8.45
N ALA A 20 -28.24 -23.47 9.11
CA ALA A 20 -27.03 -22.68 8.93
C ALA A 20 -25.85 -23.60 9.28
N GLN A 21 -25.02 -23.84 8.27
CA GLN A 21 -23.87 -24.73 8.30
C GLN A 21 -22.90 -24.24 9.40
N GLU A 22 -22.94 -24.86 10.59
CA GLU A 22 -21.92 -24.64 11.61
C GLU A 22 -20.61 -25.23 11.08
N GLN A 23 -19.77 -24.36 10.50
CA GLN A 23 -18.42 -24.73 10.10
C GLN A 23 -17.58 -25.03 11.35
N THR A 24 -16.83 -26.12 11.30
CA THR A 24 -15.92 -26.46 12.40
C THR A 24 -14.72 -25.50 12.40
N ILE A 25 -14.10 -25.31 13.57
CA ILE A 25 -12.91 -24.48 13.73
C ILE A 25 -11.78 -24.95 12.80
N GLU A 26 -11.61 -26.26 12.63
CA GLU A 26 -10.61 -26.88 11.75
C GLU A 26 -10.87 -26.58 10.27
N GLU A 27 -12.14 -26.61 9.83
CA GLU A 27 -12.54 -26.23 8.47
C GLU A 27 -12.26 -24.75 8.18
N LEU A 28 -12.50 -23.86 9.17
CA LEU A 28 -12.18 -22.45 9.05
C LEU A 28 -10.67 -22.21 8.89
N TYR A 29 -9.84 -22.90 9.68
CA TYR A 29 -8.38 -22.82 9.54
C TYR A 29 -7.89 -23.33 8.17
N LEU A 30 -8.37 -24.49 7.73
CA LEU A 30 -8.02 -25.07 6.41
C LEU A 30 -8.44 -24.15 5.24
N GLN A 31 -9.62 -23.53 5.33
CA GLN A 31 -10.08 -22.60 4.30
C GLN A 31 -9.20 -21.34 4.20
N GLY A 32 -8.75 -20.81 5.35
CA GLY A 32 -7.81 -19.69 5.39
C GLY A 32 -6.47 -20.01 4.74
N ASP A 33 -5.92 -21.19 5.05
CA ASP A 33 -4.64 -21.65 4.48
C ASP A 33 -4.73 -21.88 2.96
N ILE A 34 -5.82 -22.51 2.49
CA ILE A 34 -6.05 -22.74 1.05
C ILE A 34 -6.20 -21.41 0.31
N LYS A 35 -6.96 -20.45 0.87
CA LYS A 35 -7.12 -19.12 0.27
C LYS A 35 -5.76 -18.43 0.11
N THR A 36 -4.92 -18.48 1.13
CA THR A 36 -3.58 -17.89 1.12
C THR A 36 -2.66 -18.56 0.10
N MET A 37 -2.68 -19.90 0.02
CA MET A 37 -1.94 -20.65 -0.99
C MET A 37 -2.37 -20.31 -2.42
N MET A 38 -3.67 -20.17 -2.66
CA MET A 38 -4.20 -19.79 -3.97
C MET A 38 -3.77 -18.38 -4.38
N MET A 39 -3.85 -17.41 -3.45
CA MET A 39 -3.35 -16.05 -3.70
C MET A 39 -1.86 -16.03 -4.00
N LYS A 40 -1.07 -16.84 -3.30
CA LYS A 40 0.37 -16.98 -3.57
C LYS A 40 0.61 -17.53 -4.99
N ALA A 41 -0.08 -18.58 -5.39
CA ALA A 41 0.05 -19.15 -6.74
C ALA A 41 -0.33 -18.13 -7.83
N GLU A 42 -1.38 -17.34 -7.61
CA GLU A 42 -1.79 -16.26 -8.52
C GLU A 42 -0.74 -15.13 -8.58
N ALA A 43 -0.16 -14.75 -7.45
CA ALA A 43 0.89 -13.74 -7.38
C ALA A 43 2.21 -14.18 -8.05
N GLU A 44 2.56 -15.46 -7.96
CA GLU A 44 3.76 -16.03 -8.59
C GLU A 44 3.61 -16.27 -10.10
N SER A 45 2.38 -16.21 -10.63
CA SER A 45 2.12 -16.35 -12.06
C SER A 45 2.85 -15.29 -12.89
N SER A 46 3.21 -15.61 -14.13
CA SER A 46 3.69 -14.61 -15.09
C SER A 46 2.56 -13.74 -15.67
N ASP A 47 1.30 -14.17 -15.55
CA ASP A 47 0.16 -13.41 -16.04
C ASP A 47 -0.21 -12.27 -15.09
N ARG A 48 -0.13 -11.05 -15.61
CA ARG A 48 -0.54 -9.81 -14.93
C ARG A 48 -1.93 -9.90 -14.31
N ASN A 49 -2.92 -10.49 -14.98
CA ASN A 49 -4.30 -10.54 -14.50
C ASN A 49 -4.44 -11.44 -13.28
N PHE A 50 -3.67 -12.54 -13.20
CA PHE A 50 -3.64 -13.36 -11.99
C PHE A 50 -3.01 -12.59 -10.82
N LYS A 51 -1.93 -11.84 -11.06
CA LYS A 51 -1.35 -10.96 -10.02
C LYS A 51 -2.36 -9.92 -9.53
N MET A 52 -3.10 -9.28 -10.44
CA MET A 52 -4.14 -8.33 -10.05
C MET A 52 -5.29 -8.99 -9.28
N SER A 53 -5.72 -10.20 -9.68
CA SER A 53 -6.70 -10.99 -8.93
C SER A 53 -6.23 -11.29 -7.50
N ALA A 54 -4.95 -11.65 -7.33
CA ALA A 54 -4.37 -11.87 -6.00
C ALA A 54 -4.44 -10.60 -5.15
N LEU A 55 -4.07 -9.45 -5.73
CA LEU A 55 -4.12 -8.15 -5.06
C LEU A 55 -5.56 -7.75 -4.64
N GLU A 56 -6.55 -7.95 -5.51
CA GLU A 56 -7.97 -7.70 -5.19
C GLU A 56 -8.47 -8.59 -4.03
N LYS A 57 -7.98 -9.83 -3.95
CA LYS A 57 -8.33 -10.75 -2.85
C LYS A 57 -7.67 -10.33 -1.54
N ILE A 58 -6.41 -9.89 -1.62
CA ILE A 58 -5.67 -9.36 -0.47
C ILE A 58 -6.31 -8.06 0.03
N GLU A 59 -6.72 -7.16 -0.87
CA GLU A 59 -7.42 -5.93 -0.49
C GLU A 59 -8.68 -6.22 0.32
N LYS A 60 -9.49 -7.20 -0.11
CA LYS A 60 -10.67 -7.63 0.65
C LYS A 60 -10.31 -8.14 2.05
N MET A 61 -9.19 -8.84 2.18
CA MET A 61 -8.69 -9.31 3.48
C MET A 61 -8.12 -8.21 4.38
N ILE A 62 -7.59 -7.14 3.78
CA ILE A 62 -7.20 -5.96 4.54
C ILE A 62 -8.46 -5.24 5.03
N ALA A 63 -9.47 -5.11 4.17
CA ALA A 63 -10.73 -4.45 4.51
C ALA A 63 -11.54 -5.20 5.59
N ASP A 64 -11.48 -6.53 5.62
CA ASP A 64 -12.13 -7.35 6.66
C ASP A 64 -11.27 -7.56 7.92
N GLY A 65 -10.03 -7.05 7.93
CA GLY A 65 -9.10 -7.12 9.05
C GLY A 65 -8.34 -8.45 9.19
N SER A 66 -8.57 -9.43 8.31
CA SER A 66 -7.91 -10.75 8.37
C SER A 66 -6.47 -10.77 7.85
N ALA A 67 -6.00 -9.70 7.22
CA ALA A 67 -4.65 -9.62 6.65
C ALA A 67 -3.55 -9.17 7.63
N SER A 68 -3.88 -8.41 8.68
CA SER A 68 -2.90 -7.66 9.48
C SER A 68 -1.88 -8.54 10.20
N ASP A 69 -2.30 -9.72 10.67
CA ASP A 69 -1.44 -10.68 11.38
C ASP A 69 -0.86 -11.76 10.44
N ASN A 70 -1.21 -11.74 9.16
CA ASN A 70 -0.81 -12.76 8.21
C ASN A 70 0.52 -12.38 7.53
N THR A 71 1.62 -12.90 8.08
CA THR A 71 2.97 -12.67 7.55
C THR A 71 3.14 -13.08 6.08
N GLN A 72 2.39 -14.08 5.61
CA GLN A 72 2.43 -14.52 4.22
C GLN A 72 1.84 -13.47 3.27
N ILE A 73 0.83 -12.71 3.72
CA ILE A 73 0.27 -11.62 2.91
C ILE A 73 1.31 -10.52 2.71
N VAL A 74 2.03 -10.15 3.78
CA VAL A 74 3.14 -9.20 3.67
C VAL A 74 4.23 -9.73 2.74
N ASP A 75 4.57 -11.02 2.80
CA ASP A 75 5.54 -11.63 1.88
C ASP A 75 5.09 -11.54 0.41
N ILE A 76 3.84 -11.89 0.13
CA ILE A 76 3.26 -11.83 -1.22
C ILE A 76 3.32 -10.40 -1.74
N LEU A 77 2.86 -9.43 -0.95
CA LEU A 77 2.87 -8.02 -1.34
C LEU A 77 4.29 -7.47 -1.53
N SER A 78 5.23 -7.86 -0.67
CA SER A 78 6.64 -7.43 -0.78
C SER A 78 7.31 -7.98 -2.04
N ASN A 79 6.98 -9.22 -2.42
CA ASN A 79 7.45 -9.83 -3.66
C ASN A 79 6.87 -9.09 -4.88
N LEU A 80 5.55 -8.87 -4.90
CA LEU A 80 4.88 -8.15 -5.98
C LEU A 80 5.37 -6.70 -6.11
N ALA A 81 5.59 -6.00 -4.98
CA ALA A 81 6.09 -4.63 -4.95
C ALA A 81 7.53 -4.49 -5.47
N SER A 82 8.29 -5.59 -5.55
CA SER A 82 9.72 -5.58 -5.90
C SER A 82 10.05 -6.33 -7.20
N GLU A 83 9.03 -6.78 -7.93
CA GLU A 83 9.19 -7.36 -9.28
C GLU A 83 9.91 -6.39 -10.21
N SER A 84 10.66 -6.94 -11.18
CA SER A 84 11.52 -6.24 -12.13
C SER A 84 12.58 -5.27 -11.57
N VAL A 85 12.57 -4.97 -10.27
CA VAL A 85 13.55 -4.12 -9.58
C VAL A 85 14.57 -4.96 -8.82
N SER A 86 14.11 -5.80 -7.88
CA SER A 86 14.98 -6.75 -7.17
C SER A 86 14.60 -8.22 -7.38
N SER A 87 13.40 -8.50 -7.88
CA SER A 87 12.96 -9.83 -8.30
C SER A 87 12.75 -9.84 -9.82
N ILE A 88 13.75 -10.27 -10.58
CA ILE A 88 13.74 -10.17 -12.05
C ILE A 88 13.53 -11.57 -12.64
N ALA A 89 12.36 -11.81 -13.25
CA ALA A 89 12.09 -13.00 -14.04
C ALA A 89 12.46 -12.75 -15.50
N ARG A 90 13.33 -13.60 -16.07
CA ARG A 90 13.80 -13.47 -17.46
C ARG A 90 13.51 -14.71 -18.28
N GLU A 91 13.06 -14.50 -19.50
CA GLU A 91 13.01 -15.53 -20.53
C GLU A 91 13.52 -14.96 -21.84
N GLN A 92 14.48 -15.66 -22.47
CA GLN A 92 15.08 -15.26 -23.75
C GLN A 92 15.58 -13.79 -23.81
N GLY A 93 15.96 -13.23 -22.66
CA GLY A 93 16.45 -11.85 -22.55
C GLY A 93 15.37 -10.80 -22.24
N TYR A 94 14.09 -11.16 -22.27
CA TYR A 94 12.98 -10.29 -21.88
C TYR A 94 12.67 -10.40 -20.39
N ILE A 95 12.37 -9.27 -19.75
CA ILE A 95 11.83 -9.25 -18.39
C ILE A 95 10.35 -9.58 -18.48
N LEU A 96 9.94 -10.66 -17.82
CA LEU A 96 8.56 -11.17 -17.88
C LEU A 96 7.64 -10.55 -16.83
N ASN A 97 8.20 -10.02 -15.75
CA ASN A 97 7.46 -9.53 -14.59
C ASN A 97 7.61 -8.01 -14.39
N ASP A 98 7.68 -7.24 -15.48
CA ASP A 98 7.70 -5.77 -15.40
C ASP A 98 6.30 -5.18 -15.55
N TYR A 99 5.57 -5.14 -14.43
CA TYR A 99 4.20 -4.62 -14.35
C TYR A 99 4.13 -3.50 -13.31
N PRO A 100 4.45 -2.24 -13.67
CA PRO A 100 4.45 -1.11 -12.72
C PRO A 100 3.13 -0.93 -11.96
N GLU A 101 2.00 -1.23 -12.59
CA GLU A 101 0.67 -1.18 -11.98
C GLU A 101 0.45 -2.24 -10.91
N VAL A 102 1.03 -3.44 -11.06
CA VAL A 102 1.02 -4.48 -10.02
C VAL A 102 1.86 -4.02 -8.84
N ARG A 103 3.06 -3.46 -9.10
CA ARG A 103 3.94 -2.95 -8.03
C ARG A 103 3.27 -1.80 -7.27
N ARG A 104 2.70 -0.84 -7.98
CA ARG A 104 1.97 0.28 -7.40
C ARG A 104 0.85 -0.20 -6.48
N GLU A 105 0.06 -1.16 -6.95
CA GLU A 105 -1.04 -1.69 -6.16
C GLU A 105 -0.56 -2.45 -4.92
N ALA A 106 0.49 -3.27 -5.05
CA ALA A 106 1.10 -3.94 -3.91
C ALA A 106 1.64 -2.95 -2.86
N VAL A 107 2.29 -1.87 -3.30
CA VAL A 107 2.78 -0.77 -2.45
C VAL A 107 1.64 -0.10 -1.68
N ARG A 108 0.52 0.19 -2.37
CA ARG A 108 -0.66 0.76 -1.72
C ARG A 108 -1.18 -0.17 -0.61
N LEU A 109 -1.29 -1.47 -0.89
CA LEU A 109 -1.76 -2.46 0.07
C LEU A 109 -0.79 -2.65 1.26
N LEU A 110 0.53 -2.57 1.03
CA LEU A 110 1.53 -2.55 2.11
C LEU A 110 1.31 -1.36 3.05
N GLY A 111 1.02 -0.17 2.49
CA GLY A 111 0.71 1.03 3.28
C GLY A 111 -0.56 0.91 4.13
N LEU A 112 -1.56 0.17 3.65
CA LEU A 112 -2.78 -0.10 4.43
C LEU A 112 -2.55 -1.07 5.59
N ILE A 113 -1.60 -2.00 5.46
CA ILE A 113 -1.23 -2.91 6.55
C ILE A 113 -0.45 -2.16 7.63
N GLY A 114 0.50 -1.32 7.25
CA GLY A 114 1.15 -0.36 8.16
C GLY A 114 1.96 -0.97 9.31
N SER A 115 2.46 -2.20 9.18
CA SER A 115 3.37 -2.81 10.17
C SER A 115 4.82 -2.36 9.96
N ASN A 116 5.68 -2.47 10.99
CA ASN A 116 7.10 -2.09 10.90
C ASN A 116 7.81 -2.75 9.73
N ARG A 117 7.47 -4.01 9.43
CA ARG A 117 7.98 -4.72 8.26
C ARG A 117 7.60 -4.02 6.95
N THR A 118 6.35 -3.58 6.82
CA THR A 118 5.90 -2.83 5.63
C THR A 118 6.62 -1.50 5.48
N THR A 119 6.95 -0.80 6.57
CA THR A 119 7.75 0.43 6.55
C THR A 119 9.09 0.22 5.85
N TYR A 120 9.80 -0.88 6.17
CA TYR A 120 11.07 -1.22 5.53
C TYR A 120 10.90 -1.54 4.04
N GLU A 121 9.88 -2.30 3.68
CA GLU A 121 9.63 -2.69 2.28
C GLU A 121 9.22 -1.48 1.42
N LEU A 122 8.35 -0.61 1.94
CA LEU A 122 8.01 0.67 1.32
C LEU A 122 9.24 1.55 1.13
N GLY A 123 10.15 1.59 2.12
CA GLY A 123 11.44 2.27 2.01
C GLY A 123 12.32 1.70 0.88
N ARG A 124 12.34 0.38 0.68
CA ARG A 124 13.09 -0.25 -0.42
C ARG A 124 12.51 0.14 -1.77
N VAL A 125 11.19 0.11 -1.94
CA VAL A 125 10.53 0.53 -3.18
C VAL A 125 10.81 2.01 -3.45
N LEU A 126 10.53 2.86 -2.47
CA LEU A 126 10.67 4.31 -2.57
C LEU A 126 12.08 4.74 -3.00
N LEU A 127 13.11 4.00 -2.56
CA LEU A 127 14.50 4.32 -2.88
C LEU A 127 14.98 3.69 -4.18
N ASN A 128 14.36 2.64 -4.71
CA ASN A 128 14.93 1.84 -5.80
C ASN A 128 14.03 1.66 -7.03
N ASP A 129 12.72 1.88 -6.93
CA ASP A 129 11.83 1.72 -8.07
C ASP A 129 12.11 2.79 -9.13
N PRO A 130 12.29 2.40 -10.40
CA PRO A 130 12.53 3.35 -11.47
C PRO A 130 11.25 4.11 -11.86
N GLU A 131 10.06 3.56 -11.59
CA GLU A 131 8.81 4.15 -12.08
C GLU A 131 8.27 5.25 -11.16
N PRO A 132 8.07 6.48 -11.71
CA PRO A 132 7.57 7.60 -10.93
C PRO A 132 6.21 7.34 -10.27
N MET A 133 5.32 6.58 -10.93
CA MET A 133 3.99 6.29 -10.37
C MET A 133 4.06 5.35 -9.16
N VAL A 134 4.99 4.39 -9.15
CA VAL A 134 5.20 3.47 -8.01
C VAL A 134 5.85 4.22 -6.86
N THR A 135 6.87 5.03 -7.15
CA THR A 135 7.53 5.88 -6.15
C THR A 135 6.56 6.86 -5.51
N SER A 136 5.68 7.47 -6.29
CA SER A 136 4.63 8.38 -5.81
C SER A 136 3.67 7.69 -4.85
N GLU A 137 3.20 6.50 -5.20
CA GLU A 137 2.35 5.68 -4.32
C GLU A 137 3.10 5.27 -3.05
N ALA A 138 4.39 4.96 -3.13
CA ALA A 138 5.21 4.62 -1.96
C ALA A 138 5.35 5.80 -0.98
N ILE A 139 5.45 7.04 -1.47
CA ILE A 139 5.39 8.23 -0.60
C ILE A 139 4.04 8.31 0.11
N LEU A 140 2.93 8.13 -0.60
CA LEU A 140 1.60 8.19 0.01
C LEU A 140 1.40 7.07 1.04
N ALA A 141 1.77 5.84 0.69
CA ALA A 141 1.67 4.66 1.54
C ALA A 141 2.52 4.76 2.80
N ILE A 142 3.75 5.28 2.71
CA ILE A 142 4.59 5.42 3.90
C ILE A 142 4.13 6.59 4.78
N THR A 143 3.49 7.61 4.20
CA THR A 143 2.96 8.77 4.93
C THR A 143 1.85 8.40 5.92
N SER A 144 1.03 7.38 5.60
CA SER A 144 -0.04 6.90 6.48
C SER A 144 0.45 6.15 7.72
N ILE A 145 1.74 5.79 7.81
CA ILE A 145 2.31 5.10 8.96
C ILE A 145 2.40 6.05 10.15
N ASP A 146 1.80 5.69 11.28
CA ASP A 146 1.69 6.53 12.49
C ASP A 146 2.28 5.89 13.76
N ASP A 147 2.98 4.76 13.63
CA ASP A 147 3.69 4.19 14.78
C ASP A 147 4.85 5.12 15.20
N ASN A 148 4.89 5.47 16.49
CA ASN A 148 5.88 6.35 17.10
C ASN A 148 7.32 5.93 16.78
N GLU A 149 7.64 4.64 16.76
CA GLU A 149 9.00 4.13 16.46
C GLU A 149 9.36 4.32 14.99
N ASP A 150 8.38 4.20 14.10
CA ASP A 150 8.55 4.26 12.66
C ASP A 150 8.51 5.67 12.09
N ARG A 151 7.96 6.66 12.81
CA ARG A 151 7.88 8.05 12.32
C ARG A 151 9.22 8.61 11.85
N VAL A 152 10.27 8.39 12.64
CA VAL A 152 11.61 8.89 12.31
C VAL A 152 12.13 8.24 11.03
N LEU A 153 11.94 6.93 10.88
CA LEU A 153 12.35 6.20 9.68
C LEU A 153 11.55 6.64 8.46
N ARG A 154 10.22 6.72 8.58
CA ARG A 154 9.30 7.24 7.56
C ARG A 154 9.75 8.60 7.04
N ASP A 155 9.95 9.57 7.93
CA ASP A 155 10.33 10.93 7.55
C ASP A 155 11.70 10.98 6.85
N GLN A 156 12.66 10.18 7.34
CA GLN A 156 13.96 10.06 6.69
C GLN A 156 13.87 9.44 5.29
N LEU A 157 13.02 8.44 5.11
CA LEU A 157 12.82 7.78 3.81
C LEU A 157 12.16 8.72 2.80
N ILE A 158 11.09 9.42 3.20
CA ILE A 158 10.42 10.44 2.37
C ILE A 158 11.41 11.54 1.97
N TYR A 159 12.18 12.06 2.92
CA TYR A 159 13.23 13.06 2.64
C TYR A 159 14.27 12.55 1.63
N ARG A 160 14.82 11.36 1.84
CA ARG A 160 15.86 10.78 0.97
C ARG A 160 15.36 10.55 -0.45
N ALA A 161 14.11 10.12 -0.61
CA ALA A 161 13.47 9.94 -1.91
C ALA A 161 13.41 11.26 -2.69
N MET A 162 12.93 12.32 -2.03
CA MET A 162 12.83 13.65 -2.63
C MET A 162 14.21 14.20 -3.04
N ARG A 163 15.22 14.01 -2.19
CA ARG A 163 16.61 14.44 -2.48
C ARG A 163 17.23 13.69 -3.65
N ARG A 164 17.03 12.37 -3.72
CA ARG A 164 17.55 11.55 -4.83
C ARG A 164 16.95 12.02 -6.15
N GLN A 165 15.65 12.28 -6.20
CA GLN A 165 15.02 12.82 -7.39
C GLN A 165 15.61 14.19 -7.76
N THR A 166 15.67 15.13 -6.82
CA THR A 166 16.15 16.50 -7.07
C THR A 166 17.55 16.54 -7.71
N VAL A 167 18.40 15.57 -7.37
CA VAL A 167 19.75 15.42 -7.96
C VAL A 167 19.71 14.90 -9.39
N LEU A 168 18.81 13.97 -9.71
CA LEU A 168 18.75 13.31 -11.02
C LEU A 168 17.89 14.10 -12.02
N THR A 169 16.63 14.37 -11.67
CA THR A 169 15.62 15.03 -12.51
C THR A 169 14.56 15.65 -11.62
N ARG A 170 14.21 16.93 -11.83
CA ARG A 170 13.14 17.58 -11.05
C ARG A 170 11.76 17.16 -11.59
N ASP A 171 10.96 16.48 -10.78
CA ASP A 171 9.57 16.16 -11.11
C ASP A 171 8.61 17.02 -10.29
N ASN A 172 7.77 17.78 -10.98
CA ASN A 172 6.76 18.61 -10.34
C ASN A 172 5.65 17.79 -9.68
N ARG A 173 5.33 16.61 -10.22
CA ARG A 173 4.29 15.72 -9.68
C ARG A 173 4.75 15.12 -8.36
N LEU A 174 5.94 14.52 -8.33
CA LEU A 174 6.48 13.98 -7.09
C LEU A 174 6.68 15.07 -6.03
N ALA A 175 7.18 16.25 -6.41
CA ALA A 175 7.30 17.37 -5.47
C ALA A 175 5.95 17.80 -4.88
N SER A 176 4.90 17.84 -5.69
CA SER A 176 3.54 18.14 -5.21
C SER A 176 3.03 17.09 -4.22
N ILE A 177 3.27 15.80 -4.49
CA ILE A 177 2.92 14.68 -3.61
C ILE A 177 3.71 14.74 -2.31
N PHE A 178 5.01 15.03 -2.39
CA PHE A 178 5.88 15.26 -1.23
C PHE A 178 5.33 16.38 -0.35
N ILE A 179 4.96 17.54 -0.92
CA ILE A 179 4.42 18.66 -0.15
C ILE A 179 3.12 18.27 0.55
N SER A 180 2.18 17.61 -0.16
CA SER A 180 0.94 17.12 0.44
C SER A 180 1.17 16.08 1.55
N SER A 181 2.22 15.26 1.40
CA SER A 181 2.60 14.28 2.42
C SER A 181 3.17 14.95 3.67
N VAL A 182 4.02 15.97 3.48
CA VAL A 182 4.54 16.79 4.59
C VAL A 182 3.40 17.55 5.27
N GLU A 183 2.44 18.08 4.53
CA GLU A 183 1.24 18.71 5.08
C GLU A 183 0.45 17.75 5.99
N ALA A 184 0.20 16.52 5.53
CA ALA A 184 -0.47 15.50 6.33
C ALA A 184 0.33 15.16 7.61
N ILE A 185 1.66 15.05 7.51
CA ILE A 185 2.55 14.81 8.65
C ILE A 185 2.51 15.98 9.64
N VAL A 186 2.57 17.23 9.16
CA VAL A 186 2.46 18.44 10.00
C VAL A 186 1.16 18.43 10.79
N GLN A 187 0.04 18.16 10.13
CA GLN A 187 -1.29 18.18 10.75
C GLN A 187 -1.43 17.09 11.83
N ARG A 188 -0.79 15.93 11.63
CA ARG A 188 -0.87 14.78 12.55
C ARG A 188 0.13 14.86 13.70
N ASP A 189 1.38 15.17 13.38
CA ASP A 189 2.52 15.02 14.30
C ASP A 189 2.87 16.35 15.01
N LEU A 190 2.28 17.47 14.58
CA LEU A 190 2.41 18.81 15.14
C LEU A 190 3.89 19.20 15.36
N ASP A 191 4.31 19.32 16.63
CA ASP A 191 5.65 19.77 17.06
C ASP A 191 6.74 18.70 16.88
N LYS A 192 6.39 17.48 16.48
CA LYS A 192 7.31 16.35 16.34
C LYS A 192 7.78 16.12 14.90
N ILE A 193 7.44 17.02 13.98
CA ILE A 193 7.86 16.90 12.59
C ILE A 193 9.39 16.91 12.45
N ASN A 194 9.92 16.02 11.61
CA ASN A 194 11.32 16.04 11.25
C ASN A 194 11.69 17.35 10.51
N PRO A 195 12.61 18.18 11.04
CA PRO A 195 12.99 19.45 10.42
C PRO A 195 13.55 19.32 9.00
N LEU A 196 14.07 18.14 8.62
CA LEU A 196 14.56 17.88 7.27
C LEU A 196 13.46 17.96 6.21
N LEU A 197 12.23 17.56 6.56
CA LEU A 197 11.09 17.65 5.66
C LEU A 197 10.74 19.11 5.37
N LEU A 198 10.63 19.93 6.41
CA LEU A 198 10.35 21.36 6.27
C LEU A 198 11.48 22.10 5.52
N ALA A 199 12.74 21.75 5.80
CA ALA A 199 13.88 22.32 5.08
C ALA A 199 13.82 22.01 3.57
N GLU A 200 13.35 20.82 3.18
CA GLU A 200 13.14 20.50 1.77
C GLU A 200 11.98 21.29 1.15
N VAL A 201 10.88 21.49 1.89
CA VAL A 201 9.76 22.35 1.43
C VAL A 201 10.24 23.79 1.19
N VAL A 202 11.10 24.33 2.08
CA VAL A 202 11.74 25.65 1.88
C VAL A 202 12.52 25.68 0.58
N ARG A 203 13.39 24.69 0.33
CA ARG A 203 14.15 24.59 -0.92
C ARG A 203 13.25 24.53 -2.15
N ILE A 204 12.14 23.80 -2.09
CA ILE A 204 11.18 23.73 -3.19
C ILE A 204 10.54 25.09 -3.45
N ALA A 205 10.17 25.84 -2.40
CA ALA A 205 9.52 27.14 -2.50
C ALA A 205 10.38 28.24 -3.14
N GLU A 206 11.72 28.12 -3.06
CA GLU A 206 12.64 29.12 -3.60
C GLU A 206 12.45 29.36 -5.11
N ALA A 207 12.55 30.62 -5.54
CA ALA A 207 12.39 30.98 -6.96
C ALA A 207 13.41 30.29 -7.89
N GLY A 208 14.60 29.98 -7.37
CA GLY A 208 15.68 29.28 -8.09
C GLY A 208 15.65 27.75 -7.99
N SER A 209 14.61 27.16 -7.38
CA SER A 209 14.56 25.72 -7.10
C SER A 209 14.46 24.83 -8.34
N GLY A 210 14.00 25.39 -9.46
CA GLY A 210 13.76 24.69 -10.72
C GLY A 210 12.42 23.96 -10.81
N TYR A 211 11.58 24.03 -9.76
CA TYR A 211 10.18 23.58 -9.83
C TYR A 211 9.29 24.64 -10.48
N ASN A 212 8.13 24.24 -10.99
CA ASN A 212 7.18 25.15 -11.62
C ASN A 212 6.47 26.06 -10.60
N HIS A 213 5.83 27.12 -11.08
CA HIS A 213 5.16 28.09 -10.21
C HIS A 213 4.08 27.46 -9.29
N ALA A 214 3.32 26.48 -9.78
CA ALA A 214 2.25 25.84 -9.01
C ALA A 214 2.82 25.08 -7.79
N VAL A 215 3.88 24.29 -7.99
CA VAL A 215 4.57 23.55 -6.92
C VAL A 215 5.20 24.50 -5.91
N ARG A 216 5.89 25.56 -6.38
CA ARG A 216 6.48 26.56 -5.47
C ARG A 216 5.42 27.28 -4.64
N LYS A 217 4.27 27.59 -5.24
CA LYS A 217 3.13 28.20 -4.56
C LYS A 217 2.54 27.25 -3.51
N GLN A 218 2.41 25.97 -3.82
CA GLN A 218 1.95 24.94 -2.88
C GLN A 218 2.90 24.86 -1.66
N ALA A 219 4.22 24.78 -1.91
CA ALA A 219 5.23 24.75 -0.85
C ALA A 219 5.19 26.02 0.02
N SER A 220 5.09 27.20 -0.59
CA SER A 220 4.98 28.47 0.13
C SER A 220 3.70 28.56 0.97
N GLY A 221 2.60 27.98 0.47
CA GLY A 221 1.34 27.88 1.20
C GLY A 221 1.50 27.08 2.49
N LEU A 222 2.05 25.87 2.38
CA LEU A 222 2.31 25.00 3.54
C LEU A 222 3.19 25.68 4.60
N LEU A 223 4.28 26.34 4.18
CA LEU A 223 5.19 27.02 5.12
C LEU A 223 4.50 28.16 5.88
N ARG A 224 3.62 28.91 5.19
CA ARG A 224 2.84 29.97 5.82
C ARG A 224 1.86 29.39 6.82
N ASP A 225 1.18 28.30 6.46
CA ASP A 225 0.18 27.69 7.32
C ASP A 225 0.84 27.09 8.58
N PHE A 226 2.03 26.50 8.43
CA PHE A 226 2.84 26.00 9.55
C PHE A 226 3.30 27.10 10.53
N GLN A 227 3.63 28.29 10.03
CA GLN A 227 4.03 29.43 10.87
C GLN A 227 2.89 29.98 11.74
N ASN A 228 1.64 29.63 11.43
CA ASN A 228 0.45 30.09 12.14
C ASN A 228 -0.15 29.04 13.09
N LEU A 229 0.49 27.87 13.23
CA LEU A 229 0.14 26.83 14.21
C LEU A 229 0.82 27.10 15.56
#